data_AF-A0A2G5EQT8-F1
#
_entry.id   AF-A0A2G5EQT8-F1
#
_cell.length_a   1.000
_cell.length_b   1.000
_cell.length_c   1.000
_cell.angle_alpha   90.00
_cell.angle_beta   90.00
_cell.angle_gamma   90.00
#
_symmetry.space_group_name_H-M   'P 1'
#
loop_
_entity.id
_entity.type
_entity.pdbx_description
1 polymer ?
#
loop_
_entity_poly.entity_id
_entity_poly.type
_entity_poly.pdbx_seq_one_letter_code
_entity_poly.pdbx_strand_id
1 'polypeptide(L)'
;MGNALRFLYGNCCKPTTQEYGYGYGVPTYTDGLSALVHDIYHFETTSQVPEGLGRHVVSSKKAQANWYKKLAEAWKAAKPPPRTPDEAARLVILTLKNHLKADVEGLLAYYGLPSPQALVQTSELLPPSNSHPPQGVKFELQTLPVDAKAVADGDTVTVYVNTVDPREAANLPRDVKLAATQRAKARAVRDYVKADALQKKIVDAGYRVLTGPNNEDILARKYRIRLR
;
A
#
# COMPACT_ATOMS: atom_id res chain seq x y z
N MET A 1 -45.45 47.76 3.96
CA MET A 1 -46.53 46.81 4.27
C MET A 1 -45.92 45.41 4.37
N GLY A 2 -46.25 44.66 5.44
CA GLY A 2 -45.84 43.26 5.70
C GLY A 2 -44.68 43.11 6.71
N ASN A 3 -44.91 43.13 8.04
CA ASN A 3 -45.16 41.99 8.96
C ASN A 3 -44.08 40.87 8.89
N ALA A 4 -43.17 40.69 9.85
CA ALA A 4 -43.28 40.23 11.26
C ALA A 4 -43.08 38.71 11.42
N LEU A 5 -42.15 38.33 12.33
CA LEU A 5 -41.96 37.08 13.13
C LEU A 5 -40.43 36.89 13.36
N ARG A 6 -39.82 37.30 14.49
CA ARG A 6 -39.82 36.74 15.86
C ARG A 6 -39.34 35.28 15.93
N PHE A 7 -38.13 35.04 16.46
CA PHE A 7 -37.83 33.99 17.46
C PHE A 7 -36.43 34.21 18.11
N LEU A 8 -36.47 34.60 19.40
CA LEU A 8 -35.62 34.23 20.57
C LEU A 8 -34.13 33.92 20.33
N TYR A 9 -33.14 34.69 20.82
CA TYR A 9 -32.70 34.98 22.21
C TYR A 9 -32.16 33.79 23.02
N GLY A 10 -30.90 33.91 23.46
CA GLY A 10 -30.28 33.20 24.60
C GLY A 10 -29.29 32.10 24.16
N ASN A 11 -27.98 32.12 24.48
CA ASN A 11 -27.36 32.60 25.71
C ASN A 11 -25.86 32.91 25.54
N CYS A 12 -25.43 33.95 26.27
CA CYS A 12 -24.05 34.31 26.60
C CYS A 12 -23.35 33.23 27.44
N CYS A 13 -22.02 33.10 27.29
CA CYS A 13 -21.02 33.24 28.36
C CYS A 13 -19.59 33.14 27.80
N LYS A 14 -18.71 34.04 28.23
CA LYS A 14 -17.27 34.11 27.89
C LYS A 14 -16.42 33.24 28.85
N PRO A 15 -15.07 33.39 28.87
CA PRO A 15 -14.06 32.41 28.47
C PRO A 15 -13.50 31.59 29.67
N THR A 16 -12.74 30.53 29.41
CA THR A 16 -11.78 30.00 30.39
C THR A 16 -10.55 29.47 29.67
N THR A 17 -9.42 30.08 30.01
CA THR A 17 -8.07 29.75 29.56
C THR A 17 -7.46 28.70 30.49
N GLN A 18 -6.73 27.76 29.89
CA GLN A 18 -5.68 26.88 30.43
C GLN A 18 -6.10 25.74 31.38
N GLU A 19 -5.83 24.51 30.95
CA GLU A 19 -4.74 23.75 31.58
C GLU A 19 -4.17 22.68 30.64
N TYR A 20 -2.86 22.50 30.76
CA TYR A 20 -2.02 21.62 29.98
C TYR A 20 -2.30 20.15 30.32
N GLY A 21 -2.60 19.33 29.32
CA GLY A 21 -2.71 17.89 29.45
C GLY A 21 -2.06 17.20 28.26
N TYR A 22 -0.81 16.76 28.43
CA TYR A 22 -0.12 15.85 27.53
C TYR A 22 -0.96 14.56 27.39
N GLY A 23 -1.56 14.35 26.23
CA GLY A 23 -2.29 13.14 25.88
C GLY A 23 -2.01 12.80 24.43
N TYR A 24 -1.26 11.72 24.21
CA TYR A 24 -0.86 11.21 22.91
C TYR A 24 -2.07 11.03 21.99
N GLY A 25 -2.17 11.90 20.97
CA GLY A 25 -3.25 11.90 20.00
C GLY A 25 -3.16 10.68 19.08
N VAL A 26 -4.14 9.79 19.20
CA VAL A 26 -4.49 8.85 18.13
C VAL A 26 -5.12 9.70 17.00
N PRO A 27 -4.59 9.71 15.78
CA PRO A 27 -5.17 10.49 14.70
C PRO A 27 -6.55 9.92 14.36
N THR A 28 -7.57 10.76 14.39
CA THR A 28 -8.94 10.41 13.99
C THR A 28 -9.02 10.30 12.47
N TYR A 29 -8.68 9.13 11.93
CA TYR A 29 -8.68 8.80 10.49
C TYR A 29 -10.02 9.02 9.77
N THR A 30 -11.11 9.23 10.51
CA THR A 30 -12.46 9.49 9.98
C THR A 30 -12.68 10.92 9.48
N ASP A 31 -11.87 11.87 9.95
CA ASP A 31 -12.02 13.30 9.61
C ASP A 31 -11.51 13.60 8.19
N GLY A 32 -10.37 12.99 7.83
CA GLY A 32 -9.70 13.17 6.54
C GLY A 32 -10.50 12.69 5.32
N LEU A 33 -11.27 11.62 5.48
CA LEU A 33 -12.21 11.14 4.47
C LEU A 33 -13.32 12.15 4.16
N SER A 34 -13.91 12.71 5.23
CA SER A 34 -15.03 13.65 5.10
C SER A 34 -14.55 14.93 4.42
N ALA A 35 -13.33 15.38 4.72
CA ALA A 35 -12.68 16.49 4.04
C ALA A 35 -12.43 16.20 2.54
N LEU A 36 -11.90 15.02 2.18
CA LEU A 36 -11.69 14.65 0.77
C LEU A 36 -13.02 14.63 0.00
N VAL A 37 -14.04 14.02 0.59
CA VAL A 37 -15.38 13.94 -0.03
C VAL A 37 -15.95 15.35 -0.22
N HIS A 38 -15.88 16.19 0.82
CA HIS A 38 -16.34 17.57 0.76
C HIS A 38 -15.64 18.35 -0.36
N ASP A 39 -14.33 18.23 -0.47
CA ASP A 39 -13.53 18.95 -1.48
C ASP A 39 -13.78 18.44 -2.89
N ILE A 40 -14.04 17.13 -3.09
CA ILE A 40 -14.46 16.59 -4.38
C ILE A 40 -15.80 17.19 -4.80
N TYR A 41 -16.81 17.24 -3.90
CA TYR A 41 -18.10 17.86 -4.20
C TYR A 41 -18.00 19.38 -4.42
N HIS A 42 -17.16 20.06 -3.64
CA HIS A 42 -16.89 21.48 -3.80
C HIS A 42 -16.22 21.78 -5.15
N PHE A 43 -15.26 20.94 -5.57
CA PHE A 43 -14.62 21.04 -6.88
C PHE A 43 -15.61 20.80 -8.03
N GLU A 44 -16.54 19.86 -7.91
CA GLU A 44 -17.58 19.68 -8.93
C GLU A 44 -18.46 20.92 -9.10
N THR A 45 -18.70 21.64 -8.01
CA THR A 45 -19.57 22.82 -8.00
C THR A 45 -18.84 24.08 -8.46
N THR A 46 -17.58 24.25 -8.06
CA THR A 46 -16.83 25.51 -8.21
C THR A 46 -15.63 25.42 -9.15
N SER A 47 -15.19 24.22 -9.51
CA SER A 47 -13.93 23.93 -10.20
C SER A 47 -12.67 24.48 -9.49
N GLN A 48 -12.77 24.76 -8.19
CA GLN A 48 -11.65 25.25 -7.38
C GLN A 48 -11.03 24.12 -6.54
N VAL A 49 -9.70 24.07 -6.53
CA VAL A 49 -8.92 23.15 -5.68
C VAL A 49 -8.62 23.80 -4.32
N PRO A 50 -8.47 23.01 -3.24
CA PRO A 50 -8.18 23.55 -1.92
C PRO A 50 -6.91 24.40 -1.87
N GLU A 51 -6.99 25.59 -1.28
CA GLU A 51 -5.86 26.54 -1.27
C GLU A 51 -4.64 26.02 -0.50
N GLY A 52 -4.86 25.14 0.49
CA GLY A 52 -3.81 24.50 1.28
C GLY A 52 -3.06 23.39 0.55
N LEU A 53 -3.66 22.78 -0.49
CA LEU A 53 -3.10 21.61 -1.15
C LEU A 53 -1.75 21.89 -1.80
N GLY A 54 -1.59 23.08 -2.38
CA GLY A 54 -0.34 23.50 -3.04
C GLY A 54 0.88 23.57 -2.12
N ARG A 55 0.71 23.49 -0.80
CA ARG A 55 1.82 23.40 0.16
C ARG A 55 2.34 21.97 0.33
N HIS A 56 1.55 20.98 -0.07
CA HIS A 56 1.84 19.56 0.10
C HIS A 56 2.25 18.88 -1.22
N VAL A 57 1.92 19.47 -2.36
CA VAL A 57 2.21 18.90 -3.69
C VAL A 57 3.13 19.82 -4.48
N VAL A 58 3.96 19.24 -5.33
CA VAL A 58 4.95 19.93 -6.16
C VAL A 58 4.32 20.50 -7.43
N SER A 59 3.20 19.92 -7.87
CA SER A 59 2.51 20.37 -9.08
C SER A 59 1.72 21.67 -8.92
N SER A 60 1.62 22.40 -10.05
CA SER A 60 0.83 23.63 -10.18
C SER A 60 -0.67 23.44 -9.88
N LYS A 61 -1.36 24.53 -9.49
CA LYS A 61 -2.83 24.55 -9.30
C LYS A 61 -3.63 24.02 -10.51
N LYS A 62 -3.13 24.26 -11.73
CA LYS A 62 -3.76 23.75 -12.97
C LYS A 62 -3.66 22.23 -13.09
N ALA A 63 -2.52 21.65 -12.71
CA ALA A 63 -2.35 20.20 -12.67
C ALA A 63 -3.20 19.57 -11.55
N GLN A 64 -3.29 20.23 -10.39
CA GLN A 64 -4.18 19.83 -9.31
C GLN A 64 -5.64 19.76 -9.77
N ALA A 65 -6.14 20.78 -10.49
CA ALA A 65 -7.51 20.75 -11.02
C ALA A 65 -7.77 19.57 -11.96
N ASN A 66 -6.79 19.20 -12.78
CA ASN A 66 -6.91 18.01 -13.64
C ASN A 66 -6.98 16.70 -12.84
N TRP A 67 -6.27 16.62 -11.70
CA TRP A 67 -6.36 15.46 -10.81
C TRP A 67 -7.72 15.37 -10.13
N TYR A 68 -8.24 16.48 -9.62
CA TYR A 68 -9.57 16.52 -8.99
C TYR A 68 -10.67 16.13 -9.96
N LYS A 69 -10.55 16.54 -11.24
CA LYS A 69 -11.47 16.08 -12.29
C LYS A 69 -11.44 14.55 -12.45
N LYS A 70 -10.26 13.95 -12.53
CA LYS A 70 -10.10 12.48 -12.61
C LYS A 70 -10.60 11.77 -11.35
N LEU A 71 -10.34 12.35 -10.18
CA LEU A 71 -10.77 11.81 -8.90
C LEU A 71 -12.29 11.80 -8.80
N ALA A 72 -12.96 12.91 -9.17
CA ALA A 72 -14.40 13.01 -9.20
C ALA A 72 -15.05 11.97 -10.13
N GLU A 73 -14.50 11.80 -11.34
CA GLU A 73 -14.95 10.78 -12.30
C GLU A 73 -14.80 9.36 -11.73
N ALA A 74 -13.65 9.06 -11.12
CA ALA A 74 -13.40 7.75 -10.52
C ALA A 74 -14.24 7.51 -9.26
N TRP A 75 -14.52 8.54 -8.47
CA TRP A 75 -15.37 8.46 -7.28
C TRP A 75 -16.82 8.11 -7.66
N LYS A 76 -17.32 8.68 -8.77
CA LYS A 76 -18.63 8.33 -9.35
C LYS A 76 -18.66 6.93 -9.95
N ALA A 77 -17.54 6.48 -10.53
CA ALA A 77 -17.44 5.15 -11.12
C ALA A 77 -17.33 4.02 -10.06
N ALA A 78 -16.84 4.32 -8.86
CA ALA A 78 -16.72 3.36 -7.77
C ALA A 78 -18.10 2.93 -7.24
N LYS A 79 -18.44 1.65 -7.43
CA LYS A 79 -19.65 1.01 -6.86
C LYS A 79 -19.22 -0.19 -6.01
N PRO A 80 -19.32 -0.13 -4.66
CA PRO A 80 -19.82 0.96 -3.84
C PRO A 80 -18.83 2.15 -3.71
N PRO A 81 -19.33 3.36 -3.34
CA PRO A 81 -18.46 4.50 -3.05
C PRO A 81 -17.56 4.19 -1.84
N PRO A 82 -16.31 4.70 -1.80
CA PRO A 82 -15.38 4.44 -0.71
C PRO A 82 -15.98 4.86 0.64
N ARG A 83 -16.05 3.93 1.59
CA ARG A 83 -16.57 4.21 2.94
C ARG A 83 -15.48 4.23 4.00
N THR A 84 -14.26 3.80 3.65
CA THR A 84 -13.12 3.71 4.56
C THR A 84 -11.92 4.50 4.03
N PRO A 85 -11.06 5.04 4.93
CA PRO A 85 -9.90 5.85 4.55
C PRO A 85 -8.95 5.05 3.65
N ASP A 86 -8.85 3.75 3.88
CA ASP A 86 -8.09 2.81 3.07
C ASP A 86 -8.65 2.65 1.65
N GLU A 87 -9.98 2.53 1.49
CA GLU A 87 -10.61 2.47 0.17
C GLU A 87 -10.42 3.77 -0.61
N ALA A 88 -10.58 4.92 0.05
CA ALA A 88 -10.36 6.22 -0.57
C ALA A 88 -8.90 6.40 -0.99
N ALA A 89 -7.95 6.05 -0.12
CA ALA A 89 -6.53 6.09 -0.45
C ALA A 89 -6.19 5.17 -1.64
N ARG A 90 -6.76 3.95 -1.69
CA ARG A 90 -6.61 3.05 -2.84
C ARG A 90 -7.15 3.67 -4.13
N LEU A 91 -8.32 4.31 -4.08
CA LEU A 91 -8.89 4.99 -5.25
C LEU A 91 -7.97 6.14 -5.72
N VAL A 92 -7.48 6.95 -4.80
CA VAL A 92 -6.54 8.06 -5.09
C VAL A 92 -5.25 7.53 -5.74
N ILE A 93 -4.67 6.45 -5.19
CA ILE A 93 -3.44 5.86 -5.72
C ILE A 93 -3.67 5.28 -7.12
N LEU A 94 -4.77 4.56 -7.34
CA LEU A 94 -5.08 3.95 -8.63
C LEU A 94 -5.35 4.99 -9.72
N THR A 95 -6.07 6.05 -9.38
CA THR A 95 -6.40 7.15 -10.31
C THR A 95 -5.18 7.99 -10.65
N LEU A 96 -4.29 8.22 -9.67
CA LEU A 96 -3.11 9.05 -9.84
C LEU A 96 -1.82 8.28 -10.12
N LYS A 97 -1.88 6.97 -10.41
CA LYS A 97 -0.71 6.10 -10.64
C LYS A 97 0.32 6.59 -11.67
N ASN A 98 -0.10 7.42 -12.62
CA ASN A 98 0.75 7.99 -13.67
C ASN A 98 1.28 9.40 -13.36
N HIS A 99 1.01 9.93 -12.15
CA HIS A 99 1.50 11.23 -11.71
C HIS A 99 2.72 11.09 -10.79
N LEU A 100 3.35 12.21 -10.44
CA LEU A 100 4.55 12.21 -9.60
C LEU A 100 4.24 11.63 -8.21
N LYS A 101 5.13 10.76 -7.71
CA LYS A 101 4.96 10.13 -6.38
C LYS A 101 4.82 11.15 -5.25
N ALA A 102 5.61 12.22 -5.28
CA ALA A 102 5.57 13.30 -4.29
C ALA A 102 4.19 13.99 -4.24
N ASP A 103 3.49 14.08 -5.37
CA ASP A 103 2.18 14.69 -5.45
C ASP A 103 1.08 13.77 -4.87
N VAL A 104 1.21 12.46 -5.13
CA VAL A 104 0.29 11.46 -4.57
C VAL A 104 0.47 11.35 -3.06
N GLU A 105 1.72 11.32 -2.58
CA GLU A 105 2.02 11.32 -1.15
C GLU A 105 1.58 12.62 -0.47
N GLY A 106 1.80 13.76 -1.12
CA GLY A 106 1.34 15.07 -0.64
C GLY A 106 -0.18 15.17 -0.51
N LEU A 107 -0.92 14.65 -1.49
CA LEU A 107 -2.38 14.61 -1.45
C LEU A 107 -2.90 13.70 -0.34
N LEU A 108 -2.30 12.51 -0.16
CA LEU A 108 -2.66 11.60 0.91
C LEU A 108 -2.34 12.21 2.28
N ALA A 109 -1.20 12.86 2.43
CA ALA A 109 -0.82 13.56 3.66
C ALA A 109 -1.75 14.74 3.99
N TYR A 110 -2.16 15.52 2.98
CA TYR A 110 -3.09 16.64 3.17
C TYR A 110 -4.43 16.19 3.76
N TYR A 111 -4.92 15.03 3.33
CA TYR A 111 -6.17 14.44 3.84
C TYR A 111 -5.97 13.43 4.97
N GLY A 112 -4.76 13.27 5.52
CA GLY A 112 -4.48 12.28 6.57
C GLY A 112 -4.81 10.83 6.16
N LEU A 113 -4.78 10.52 4.87
CA LEU A 113 -5.06 9.19 4.33
C LEU A 113 -3.83 8.28 4.44
N PRO A 114 -4.02 6.96 4.59
CA PRO A 114 -2.91 6.02 4.66
C PRO A 114 -2.07 6.08 3.38
N SER A 115 -0.76 6.26 3.55
CA SER A 115 0.19 6.36 2.43
C SER A 115 0.29 5.02 1.67
N PRO A 116 0.84 4.99 0.45
CA PRO A 116 1.01 3.74 -0.30
C PRO A 116 1.91 2.75 0.46
N GLN A 117 2.91 3.24 1.18
CA GLN A 117 3.75 2.42 2.06
C GLN A 117 2.96 1.89 3.25
N ALA A 118 2.09 2.72 3.86
CA ALA A 118 1.21 2.28 4.92
C ALA A 118 0.17 1.27 4.41
N LEU A 119 -0.33 1.36 3.16
CA LEU A 119 -1.23 0.37 2.57
C LEU A 119 -0.53 -0.93 2.19
N VAL A 120 0.69 -0.86 1.67
CA VAL A 120 1.56 -2.03 1.50
C VAL A 120 1.83 -2.66 2.86
N GLN A 121 2.08 -1.85 3.90
CA GLN A 121 2.17 -2.26 5.29
C GLN A 121 0.82 -2.56 5.96
N THR A 122 -0.33 -2.22 5.41
CA THR A 122 -1.64 -2.67 5.95
C THR A 122 -2.01 -4.00 5.29
N SER A 123 -1.41 -4.28 4.13
CA SER A 123 -1.36 -5.59 3.50
C SER A 123 -0.18 -6.46 4.00
N GLU A 124 0.87 -5.90 4.63
CA GLU A 124 2.09 -6.60 5.09
C GLU A 124 2.37 -6.53 6.60
N LEU A 125 1.85 -5.55 7.35
CA LEU A 125 2.04 -5.36 8.81
C LEU A 125 0.79 -5.63 9.65
N LEU A 126 -0.33 -5.99 9.04
CA LEU A 126 -1.22 -6.93 9.71
C LEU A 126 -0.72 -8.32 9.32
N PRO A 127 0.00 -9.06 10.20
CA PRO A 127 -0.33 -10.48 10.26
C PRO A 127 -1.86 -10.55 10.38
N PRO A 128 -2.57 -11.49 9.75
CA PRO A 128 -4.00 -11.70 10.02
C PRO A 128 -4.17 -12.12 11.49
N SER A 129 -4.04 -11.17 12.41
CA SER A 129 -4.35 -11.29 13.81
C SER A 129 -5.80 -10.87 13.90
N ASN A 130 -6.66 -11.89 13.91
CA ASN A 130 -8.13 -11.86 13.86
C ASN A 130 -8.73 -12.00 12.46
N SER A 131 -8.55 -13.17 11.86
CA SER A 131 -9.73 -14.00 11.70
C SER A 131 -9.25 -15.45 11.73
N HIS A 132 -9.90 -16.23 12.59
CA HIS A 132 -9.85 -17.69 12.53
C HIS A 132 -9.75 -18.11 11.06
N PRO A 133 -8.81 -18.99 10.68
CA PRO A 133 -8.73 -19.41 9.29
C PRO A 133 -10.12 -19.94 8.90
N PRO A 134 -10.62 -19.62 7.69
CA PRO A 134 -12.00 -19.91 7.32
C PRO A 134 -12.34 -21.35 7.69
N GLN A 135 -13.51 -21.54 8.31
CA GLN A 135 -13.88 -22.80 8.93
C GLN A 135 -13.66 -23.96 7.94
N GLY A 136 -12.69 -24.84 8.24
CA GLY A 136 -12.28 -25.94 7.36
C GLY A 136 -10.82 -25.88 6.86
N VAL A 137 -10.07 -24.80 7.07
CA VAL A 137 -8.63 -24.76 6.78
C VAL A 137 -7.86 -25.65 7.77
N LYS A 138 -7.10 -26.60 7.23
CA LYS A 138 -6.26 -27.52 8.02
C LYS A 138 -4.79 -27.09 8.10
N PHE A 139 -4.31 -26.39 7.08
CA PHE A 139 -2.91 -26.00 6.94
C PHE A 139 -2.81 -24.60 6.34
N GLU A 140 -1.86 -23.81 6.82
CA GLU A 140 -1.49 -22.50 6.30
C GLU A 140 -0.05 -22.54 5.78
N LEU A 141 0.18 -21.92 4.62
CA LEU A 141 1.49 -21.88 3.96
C LEU A 141 1.94 -20.42 3.86
N GLN A 142 3.05 -20.10 4.50
CA GLN A 142 3.67 -18.77 4.44
C GLN A 142 4.77 -18.78 3.38
N THR A 143 4.52 -18.12 2.24
CA THR A 143 5.41 -18.16 1.07
C THR A 143 5.51 -16.78 0.42
N LEU A 144 6.49 -16.60 -0.47
CA LEU A 144 6.48 -15.48 -1.41
C LEU A 144 5.25 -15.55 -2.32
N PRO A 145 4.85 -14.41 -2.94
CA PRO A 145 3.73 -14.38 -3.88
C PRO A 145 3.85 -15.46 -4.95
N VAL A 146 2.78 -16.26 -5.10
CA VAL A 146 2.74 -17.38 -6.03
C VAL A 146 2.25 -16.88 -7.40
N ASP A 147 3.07 -17.08 -8.42
CA ASP A 147 2.68 -16.82 -9.82
C ASP A 147 1.62 -17.85 -10.25
N ALA A 148 0.60 -17.42 -10.98
CA ALA A 148 -0.41 -18.31 -11.57
C ALA A 148 0.23 -19.44 -12.41
N LYS A 149 1.38 -19.18 -13.06
CA LYS A 149 2.13 -20.19 -13.82
C LYS A 149 2.74 -21.30 -12.95
N ALA A 150 2.87 -21.06 -11.65
CA ALA A 150 3.42 -22.01 -10.69
C ALA A 150 2.35 -22.97 -10.12
N VAL A 151 1.07 -22.73 -10.46
CA VAL A 151 -0.06 -23.60 -10.17
C VAL A 151 -0.32 -24.44 -11.42
N ALA A 152 -0.07 -25.74 -11.34
CA ALA A 152 -0.42 -26.69 -12.41
C ALA A 152 -1.91 -27.08 -12.30
N ASP A 153 -2.48 -27.69 -13.35
CA ASP A 153 -3.91 -28.02 -13.57
C ASP A 153 -4.57 -28.98 -12.54
N GLY A 154 -4.45 -28.71 -11.24
CA GLY A 154 -5.28 -29.31 -10.18
C GLY A 154 -4.51 -29.73 -8.93
N ASP A 155 -3.32 -30.30 -9.08
CA ASP A 155 -2.73 -31.12 -7.99
C ASP A 155 -1.36 -30.66 -7.49
N THR A 156 -0.68 -29.75 -8.19
CA THR A 156 0.70 -29.35 -7.84
C THR A 156 0.85 -27.84 -7.84
N VAL A 157 1.38 -27.30 -6.74
CA VAL A 157 1.82 -25.91 -6.67
C VAL A 157 3.30 -25.83 -6.35
N THR A 158 4.03 -24.99 -7.09
CA THR A 158 5.41 -24.63 -6.77
C THR A 158 5.42 -23.31 -6.01
N VAL A 159 5.95 -23.32 -4.80
CA VAL A 159 6.05 -22.13 -3.96
C VAL A 159 7.51 -21.86 -3.60
N TYR A 160 7.78 -20.62 -3.22
CA TYR A 160 9.11 -20.18 -2.81
C TYR A 160 9.05 -19.58 -1.42
N VAL A 161 9.97 -19.96 -0.54
CA VAL A 161 10.08 -19.40 0.81
C VAL A 161 11.37 -18.61 0.91
N ASN A 162 11.29 -17.39 1.45
CA ASN A 162 12.44 -16.51 1.56
C ASN A 162 13.47 -17.08 2.54
N THR A 163 14.75 -17.06 2.18
CA THR A 163 15.85 -17.51 3.05
C THR A 163 16.16 -16.56 4.21
N VAL A 164 15.54 -15.36 4.22
CA VAL A 164 15.56 -14.43 5.37
C VAL A 164 14.68 -14.94 6.53
N ASP A 165 13.68 -15.78 6.25
CA ASP A 165 12.88 -16.40 7.31
C ASP A 165 13.79 -17.25 8.22
N PRO A 166 13.79 -17.05 9.55
CA PRO A 166 14.60 -17.83 10.48
C PRO A 166 14.52 -19.35 10.29
N ARG A 167 13.34 -19.86 9.90
CA ARG A 167 13.10 -21.29 9.65
C ARG A 167 13.90 -21.83 8.47
N GLU A 168 14.04 -21.01 7.42
CA GLU A 168 14.84 -21.37 6.24
C GLU A 168 16.31 -20.97 6.38
N ALA A 169 16.59 -19.86 7.06
CA ALA A 169 17.95 -19.35 7.28
C ALA A 169 18.84 -20.38 7.99
N ALA A 170 18.28 -21.13 8.96
CA ALA A 170 18.97 -22.19 9.67
C ALA A 170 19.38 -23.36 8.75
N ASN A 171 18.63 -23.59 7.68
CA ASN A 171 18.82 -24.71 6.75
C ASN A 171 19.58 -24.32 5.48
N LEU A 172 20.00 -23.06 5.35
CA LEU A 172 20.65 -22.54 4.14
C LEU A 172 22.12 -23.01 4.03
N PRO A 173 22.50 -23.79 2.99
CA PRO A 173 23.88 -24.19 2.80
C PRO A 173 24.80 -22.99 2.52
N ARG A 174 26.01 -23.00 3.10
CA ARG A 174 27.02 -21.95 2.92
C ARG A 174 27.37 -21.73 1.45
N ASP A 175 27.46 -22.81 0.68
CA ASP A 175 27.79 -22.76 -0.74
C ASP A 175 26.73 -22.04 -1.57
N VAL A 176 25.45 -22.21 -1.23
CA VAL A 176 24.34 -21.54 -1.91
C VAL A 176 24.35 -20.05 -1.59
N LYS A 177 24.57 -19.69 -0.32
CA LYS A 177 24.72 -18.29 0.11
C LYS A 177 25.86 -17.60 -0.63
N LEU A 178 27.02 -18.26 -0.71
CA LEU A 178 28.20 -17.74 -1.40
C LEU A 178 27.96 -17.63 -2.91
N ALA A 179 27.34 -18.63 -3.53
CA ALA A 179 26.98 -18.59 -4.95
C ALA A 179 26.01 -17.44 -5.27
N ALA A 180 25.02 -17.17 -4.39
CA ALA A 180 24.09 -16.05 -4.55
C ALA A 180 24.83 -14.71 -4.50
N THR A 181 25.74 -14.52 -3.53
CA THR A 181 26.58 -13.31 -3.45
C THR A 181 27.49 -13.16 -4.68
N GLN A 182 28.10 -14.23 -5.15
CA GLN A 182 28.95 -14.21 -6.35
C GLN A 182 28.15 -13.91 -7.62
N ARG A 183 26.92 -14.42 -7.73
CA ARG A 183 26.02 -14.14 -8.85
C ARG A 183 25.65 -12.66 -8.88
N ALA A 184 25.31 -12.08 -7.74
CA ALA A 184 25.02 -10.65 -7.63
C ALA A 184 26.21 -9.80 -8.09
N LYS A 185 27.44 -10.16 -7.65
CA LYS A 185 28.68 -9.50 -8.11
C LYS A 185 28.90 -9.66 -9.62
N ALA A 186 28.68 -10.86 -10.17
CA ALA A 186 28.81 -11.12 -11.61
C ALA A 186 27.79 -10.30 -12.43
N ARG A 187 26.54 -10.21 -11.98
CA ARG A 187 25.51 -9.36 -12.61
C ARG A 187 25.87 -7.86 -12.55
N ALA A 188 26.47 -7.40 -11.46
CA ALA A 188 26.91 -6.01 -11.32
C ALA A 188 28.00 -5.64 -12.34
N VAL A 189 28.91 -6.56 -12.67
CA VAL A 189 29.95 -6.38 -13.71
C VAL A 189 29.50 -6.83 -15.12
N ARG A 190 28.21 -7.13 -15.31
CA ARG A 190 27.61 -7.63 -16.56
C ARG A 190 28.22 -8.92 -17.10
N ASP A 191 28.80 -9.74 -16.23
CA ASP A 191 29.26 -11.10 -16.55
C ASP A 191 28.08 -12.08 -16.45
N TYR A 192 27.27 -12.12 -17.51
CA TYR A 192 26.07 -12.97 -17.57
C TYR A 192 26.40 -14.46 -17.62
N VAL A 193 27.49 -14.85 -18.27
CA VAL A 193 27.90 -16.26 -18.41
C VAL A 193 28.18 -16.85 -17.02
N LYS A 194 28.96 -16.16 -16.20
CA LYS A 194 29.24 -16.59 -14.83
C LYS A 194 28.01 -16.52 -13.95
N ALA A 195 27.19 -15.48 -14.08
CA ALA A 195 25.96 -15.34 -13.32
C ALA A 195 24.97 -16.48 -13.58
N ASP A 196 24.83 -16.91 -14.84
CA ASP A 196 23.90 -17.97 -15.23
C ASP A 196 24.41 -19.36 -14.81
N ALA A 197 25.73 -19.60 -14.87
CA ALA A 197 26.34 -20.80 -14.29
C ALA A 197 26.12 -20.89 -12.77
N LEU A 198 26.25 -19.77 -12.06
CA LEU A 198 25.97 -19.70 -10.62
C LEU A 198 24.49 -19.88 -10.32
N GLN A 199 23.59 -19.29 -11.12
CA GLN A 199 22.15 -19.51 -11.00
C GLN A 199 21.81 -21.00 -11.17
N LYS A 200 22.41 -21.69 -12.14
CA LYS A 200 22.19 -23.12 -12.33
C LYS A 200 22.60 -23.92 -11.10
N LYS A 201 23.78 -23.63 -10.52
CA LYS A 201 24.24 -24.25 -9.26
C LYS A 201 23.27 -24.02 -8.10
N ILE A 202 22.69 -22.83 -7.99
CA ILE A 202 21.70 -22.50 -6.97
C ILE A 202 20.40 -23.29 -7.19
N VAL A 203 19.94 -23.40 -8.45
CA VAL A 203 18.75 -24.17 -8.84
C VAL A 203 18.92 -25.66 -8.58
N ASP A 204 20.08 -26.22 -8.92
CA ASP A 204 20.40 -27.64 -8.68
C ASP A 204 20.40 -27.97 -7.17
N ALA A 205 20.73 -26.99 -6.32
CA ALA A 205 20.63 -27.11 -4.86
C ALA A 205 19.20 -26.94 -4.31
N GLY A 206 18.20 -26.72 -5.17
CA GLY A 206 16.80 -26.52 -4.77
C GLY A 206 16.45 -25.09 -4.35
N TYR A 207 17.32 -24.12 -4.64
CA TYR A 207 17.11 -22.70 -4.35
C TYR A 207 16.92 -21.92 -5.65
N ARG A 208 16.45 -20.68 -5.57
CA ARG A 208 16.35 -19.81 -6.73
C ARG A 208 16.53 -18.36 -6.30
N VAL A 209 17.29 -17.60 -7.08
CA VAL A 209 17.28 -16.14 -6.98
C VAL A 209 16.13 -15.60 -7.83
N LEU A 210 15.22 -14.88 -7.18
CA LEU A 210 14.04 -14.24 -7.76
C LEU A 210 14.23 -12.73 -7.74
N THR A 211 13.65 -12.02 -8.71
CA THR A 211 13.64 -10.54 -8.71
C THR A 211 12.41 -10.07 -7.96
N GLY A 212 12.63 -9.39 -6.84
CA GLY A 212 11.59 -8.79 -6.01
C GLY A 212 10.99 -7.51 -6.62
N PRO A 213 9.93 -6.96 -6.01
CA PRO A 213 9.22 -5.77 -6.50
C PRO A 213 10.10 -4.52 -6.62
N ASN A 214 11.19 -4.43 -5.87
CA ASN A 214 12.15 -3.31 -5.88
C ASN A 214 13.39 -3.56 -6.76
N ASN A 215 13.35 -4.52 -7.70
CA ASN A 215 14.54 -5.02 -8.42
C ASN A 215 15.63 -5.61 -7.50
N GLU A 216 15.24 -6.02 -6.29
CA GLU A 216 16.14 -6.68 -5.35
C GLU A 216 16.22 -8.18 -5.64
N ASP A 217 17.42 -8.76 -5.52
CA ASP A 217 17.63 -10.19 -5.68
C ASP A 217 17.26 -10.92 -4.38
N ILE A 218 16.17 -11.70 -4.41
CA ILE A 218 15.68 -12.50 -3.28
C ILE A 218 16.13 -13.95 -3.46
N LEU A 219 16.95 -14.45 -2.55
CA LEU A 219 17.27 -15.88 -2.49
C LEU A 219 16.15 -16.63 -1.77
N ALA A 220 15.52 -17.58 -2.46
CA ALA A 220 14.41 -18.35 -1.94
C ALA A 220 14.60 -19.85 -2.15
N ARG A 221 14.04 -20.66 -1.25
CA ARG A 221 13.99 -22.12 -1.39
C ARG A 221 12.76 -22.54 -2.16
N LYS A 222 12.91 -23.47 -3.11
CA LYS A 222 11.81 -24.00 -3.92
C LYS A 222 11.15 -25.17 -3.21
N TYR A 223 9.83 -25.11 -3.07
CA TYR A 223 8.99 -26.20 -2.59
C TYR A 223 7.98 -26.59 -3.65
N ARG A 224 7.74 -27.90 -3.77
CA ARG A 224 6.70 -28.45 -4.65
C ARG A 224 5.69 -29.18 -3.77
N ILE A 225 4.50 -28.63 -3.67
CA ILE A 225 3.42 -29.15 -2.83
C ILE A 225 2.46 -29.91 -3.73
N ARG A 226 2.02 -31.08 -3.27
CA ARG A 226 0.97 -31.87 -3.90
C ARG A 226 -0.25 -31.89 -2.99
N LEU A 227 -1.39 -31.48 -3.52
CA LEU A 227 -2.66 -31.52 -2.82
C LEU A 227 -3.28 -32.89 -3.10
N ARG A 228 -3.30 -33.77 -2.09
CA ARG A 228 -3.91 -35.11 -2.14
C ARG A 228 -4.79 -35.29 -0.92
#